data_AF-A0A8J6QLP0-F1
#
_entry.id   AF-A0A8J6QLP0-F1
#
_cell.length_a   1.000
_cell.length_b   1.000
_cell.length_c   1.000
_cell.angle_alpha   90.00
_cell.angle_beta   90.00
_cell.angle_gamma   90.00
#
_symmetry.space_group_name_H-M   'P 1'
#
loop_
_entity.id
_entity.type
_entity.pdbx_description
1 polymer ?
#
loop_
_entity_poly.entity_id
_entity_poly.type
_entity_poly.pdbx_seq_one_letter_code
_entity_poly.pdbx_strand_id
1 'polypeptide(L)'
;MQRPGQAQNADLIYSLNTTCSLGKGKPQPCQVEAVEVGEATEYRHQLGARTISYRILEDPYVRIEGRKAAGAPWTSVRNAWINFTTNELCFNDRAFCVVNPTFLADVKAEAQGPAFEGRETVGLAFGEAGRVDIACFDNGCRRLLEAIGR
;
A
#
# COMPACT_ATOMS: atom_id res chain seq x y z
N MET A 1 -16.71 -16.70 26.42
CA MET A 1 -15.66 -15.85 27.02
C MET A 1 -14.41 -15.96 26.15
N GLN A 2 -14.08 -14.93 25.36
CA GLN A 2 -12.87 -14.88 24.53
C GLN A 2 -11.67 -14.44 25.38
N ARG A 3 -10.54 -15.15 25.25
CA ARG A 3 -9.29 -14.89 25.96
C ARG A 3 -8.53 -13.72 25.30
N PRO A 4 -7.89 -12.83 26.07
CA PRO A 4 -7.11 -11.74 25.52
C PRO A 4 -5.76 -12.26 24.97
N GLY A 5 -5.37 -11.76 23.80
CA GLY A 5 -3.99 -11.71 23.33
C GLY A 5 -3.36 -13.05 22.96
N GLN A 6 -3.89 -13.75 21.96
CA GLN A 6 -3.01 -14.62 21.18
C GLN A 6 -2.19 -13.73 20.27
N ALA A 7 -0.86 -13.76 20.42
CA ALA A 7 0.04 -13.33 19.36
C ALA A 7 -0.37 -14.15 18.13
N GLN A 8 -1.02 -13.52 17.16
CA GLN A 8 -1.27 -14.15 15.88
C GLN A 8 0.12 -14.53 15.34
N ASN A 9 0.31 -15.81 15.02
CA ASN A 9 1.54 -16.25 14.38
C ASN A 9 1.72 -15.41 13.12
N ALA A 10 2.87 -14.74 13.03
CA ALA A 10 3.22 -13.92 11.90
C ALA A 10 4.12 -14.75 10.99
N ASP A 11 3.59 -15.14 9.83
CA ASP A 11 4.34 -15.94 8.86
C ASP A 11 4.97 -15.01 7.83
N LEU A 12 6.30 -15.02 7.74
CA LEU A 12 7.03 -14.20 6.77
C LEU A 12 6.80 -14.74 5.35
N ILE A 13 6.14 -13.94 4.52
CA ILE A 13 5.89 -14.23 3.11
C ILE A 13 7.15 -13.91 2.31
N TYR A 14 7.68 -12.69 2.46
CA TYR A 14 8.96 -12.29 1.87
C TYR A 14 9.60 -11.12 2.61
N SER A 15 10.92 -10.96 2.42
CA SER A 15 11.67 -9.77 2.81
C SER A 15 12.38 -9.17 1.59
N LEU A 16 12.41 -7.84 1.51
CA LEU A 16 12.94 -7.10 0.39
C LEU A 16 13.73 -5.88 0.88
N ASN A 17 14.99 -5.76 0.46
CA ASN A 17 15.76 -4.52 0.59
C ASN A 17 15.46 -3.62 -0.61
N THR A 18 14.97 -2.42 -0.35
CA THR A 18 14.49 -1.49 -1.36
C THR A 18 14.66 -0.03 -0.94
N THR A 19 14.00 0.88 -1.64
CA THR A 19 13.92 2.30 -1.32
C THR A 19 12.50 2.71 -0.95
N CYS A 20 12.42 3.56 0.08
CA CYS A 20 11.18 4.21 0.50
C CYS A 20 11.39 5.73 0.55
N SER A 21 10.33 6.51 0.37
CA SER A 21 10.36 7.97 0.51
C SER A 21 9.22 8.46 1.41
N LEU A 22 9.47 9.58 2.09
CA LEU A 22 8.51 10.22 3.00
C LEU A 22 8.18 11.62 2.52
N GLY A 23 6.94 11.83 2.09
CA GLY A 23 6.50 13.09 1.50
C GLY A 23 7.40 13.54 0.35
N LYS A 24 7.90 14.77 0.42
CA LYS A 24 8.87 15.32 -0.56
C LYS A 24 10.34 15.02 -0.21
N GLY A 25 10.58 14.12 0.74
CA GLY A 25 11.93 13.70 1.14
C GLY A 25 12.65 12.89 0.06
N LYS A 26 13.97 12.81 0.17
CA LYS A 26 14.78 11.96 -0.71
C LYS A 26 14.47 10.48 -0.45
N PRO A 27 14.49 9.62 -1.49
CA PRO A 27 14.45 8.18 -1.31
C PRO A 27 15.59 7.72 -0.40
N GLN A 28 15.29 6.80 0.50
CA GLN A 28 16.23 6.23 1.46
C GLN A 28 16.14 4.71 1.48
N PRO A 29 17.22 4.01 1.86
CA PRO A 29 17.20 2.56 2.06
C PRO A 29 16.08 2.16 3.03
N CYS A 30 15.42 1.07 2.70
CA CYS A 30 14.22 0.59 3.38
C CYS A 30 14.19 -0.94 3.31
N GLN A 31 13.94 -1.60 4.43
CA GLN A 31 13.65 -3.03 4.43
C GLN A 31 12.14 -3.23 4.53
N VAL A 32 11.58 -4.07 3.66
CA VAL A 32 10.17 -4.43 3.66
C VAL A 32 10.04 -5.89 4.03
N GLU A 33 9.17 -6.18 4.99
CA GLU A 33 8.72 -7.53 5.31
C GLU A 33 7.22 -7.61 5.05
N ALA A 34 6.81 -8.52 4.18
CA ALA A 34 5.41 -8.92 4.06
C ALA A 34 5.19 -10.12 4.97
N VAL A 35 4.25 -10.00 5.89
CA VAL A 35 3.92 -11.05 6.86
C VAL A 35 2.41 -11.29 6.89
N GLU A 36 2.02 -12.54 6.97
CA GLU A 36 0.61 -12.90 7.16
C GLU A 36 0.29 -12.85 8.66
N VAL A 37 -0.73 -12.10 9.05
CA VAL A 37 -1.13 -11.90 10.45
C VAL A 37 -2.65 -11.99 10.57
N GLY A 38 -3.13 -13.17 10.92
CA GLY A 38 -4.57 -13.42 11.02
C GLY A 38 -5.22 -13.46 9.63
N GLU A 39 -6.07 -12.47 9.35
CA GLU A 39 -6.80 -12.31 8.08
C GLU A 39 -6.26 -11.12 7.26
N ALA A 40 -5.04 -10.69 7.55
CA ALA A 40 -4.43 -9.55 6.92
C ALA A 40 -2.97 -9.81 6.60
N THR A 41 -2.55 -9.35 5.42
CA THR A 41 -1.14 -9.26 5.08
C THR A 41 -0.61 -7.90 5.56
N GLU A 42 0.30 -7.90 6.54
CA GLU A 42 1.03 -6.70 6.98
C GLU A 42 2.33 -6.51 6.19
N TYR A 43 2.55 -5.31 5.69
CA TYR A 43 3.78 -4.83 5.08
C TYR A 43 4.50 -3.91 6.05
N ARG A 44 5.59 -4.39 6.64
CA ARG A 44 6.40 -3.67 7.62
C ARG A 44 7.61 -3.06 6.93
N HIS A 45 7.67 -1.74 6.92
CA HIS A 45 8.71 -0.96 6.27
C HIS A 45 9.62 -0.35 7.32
N GLN A 46 10.88 -0.75 7.33
CA GLN A 46 11.90 -0.23 8.23
C GLN A 46 12.79 0.78 7.50
N LEU A 47 12.72 2.03 7.93
CA LEU A 47 13.48 3.18 7.40
C LEU A 47 14.38 3.71 8.52
N GLY A 48 15.61 3.19 8.59
CA GLY A 48 16.50 3.44 9.72
C GLY A 48 15.87 2.95 11.03
N ALA A 49 15.66 3.87 11.98
CA ALA A 49 15.03 3.57 13.28
C ALA A 49 13.49 3.64 13.26
N ARG A 50 12.88 4.00 12.12
CA ARG A 50 11.43 4.14 12.00
C ARG A 50 10.82 2.90 11.37
N THR A 51 9.68 2.48 11.90
CA THR A 51 8.87 1.43 11.27
C THR A 51 7.52 2.02 10.89
N ILE A 52 7.19 1.96 9.60
CA ILE A 52 5.87 2.28 9.07
C ILE A 52 5.27 0.97 8.60
N SER A 53 4.02 0.71 8.93
CA SER A 53 3.37 -0.51 8.44
C SER A 53 2.08 -0.18 7.71
N TYR A 54 1.81 -0.98 6.68
CA TYR A 54 0.53 -1.02 6.01
C TYR A 54 -0.02 -2.42 6.17
N ARG A 55 -1.33 -2.57 6.17
CA ARG A 55 -1.97 -3.90 6.10
C ARG A 55 -3.09 -3.87 5.09
N ILE A 56 -3.24 -4.99 4.39
CA ILE A 56 -4.34 -5.24 3.46
C ILE A 56 -5.26 -6.23 4.15
N LEU A 57 -6.53 -5.88 4.27
CA LEU A 57 -7.59 -6.76 4.75
C LEU A 57 -8.50 -7.06 3.55
N GLU A 58 -8.82 -8.33 3.32
CA GLU A 58 -9.58 -8.75 2.13
C GLU A 58 -11.06 -9.03 2.43
N ASP A 59 -11.39 -9.46 3.65
CA ASP A 59 -12.76 -9.81 4.06
C ASP A 59 -13.38 -8.70 4.95
N PRO A 60 -14.62 -8.25 4.69
CA PRO A 60 -15.51 -8.58 3.57
C PRO A 60 -15.26 -7.77 2.29
N TYR A 61 -14.29 -6.86 2.30
CA TYR A 61 -13.84 -6.11 1.14
C TYR A 61 -12.42 -5.62 1.35
N VAL A 62 -11.70 -5.43 0.24
CA VAL A 62 -10.33 -4.90 0.25
C VAL A 62 -10.27 -3.54 0.94
N ARG A 63 -9.55 -3.47 2.06
CA ARG A 63 -9.24 -2.25 2.82
C ARG A 63 -7.75 -2.18 3.10
N ILE A 64 -7.19 -0.99 2.90
CA ILE A 64 -5.78 -0.71 3.26
C ILE A 64 -5.74 0.23 4.45
N GLU A 65 -4.98 -0.15 5.47
CA GLU A 65 -4.74 0.68 6.65
C GLU A 65 -3.24 0.90 6.85
N GLY A 66 -2.88 2.06 7.39
CA GLY A 66 -1.51 2.42 7.72
C GLY A 66 -1.34 2.77 9.19
N ARG A 67 -0.17 2.45 9.73
CA ARG A 67 0.33 2.91 11.04
C ARG A 67 1.72 3.53 10.88
N LYS A 68 1.96 4.64 11.57
CA LYS A 68 3.21 5.42 11.45
C LYS A 68 4.35 4.95 12.37
N ALA A 69 4.04 4.12 13.35
CA ALA A 69 4.98 3.57 14.32
C ALA A 69 4.40 2.27 14.91
N ALA A 70 5.27 1.43 15.49
CA ALA A 70 4.82 0.29 16.30
C ALA A 70 3.97 0.79 17.49
N GLY A 71 2.81 0.17 17.70
CA GLY A 71 1.85 0.55 18.75
C GLY A 71 0.97 1.77 18.41
N ALA A 72 1.22 2.48 17.31
CA ALA A 72 0.30 3.50 16.84
C ALA A 72 -1.01 2.86 16.31
N PRO A 73 -2.17 3.54 16.43
CA PRO A 73 -3.42 3.04 15.88
C PRO A 73 -3.34 2.89 14.37
N TRP A 74 -4.05 1.89 13.86
CA TRP A 74 -4.30 1.74 12.43
C TRP A 74 -5.28 2.79 11.94
N THR A 75 -5.00 3.38 10.78
CA THR A 75 -5.86 4.37 10.14
C THR A 75 -6.08 4.01 8.68
N SER A 76 -7.30 4.14 8.17
CA SER A 76 -7.60 3.92 6.75
C SER A 76 -6.75 4.79 5.84
N VAL A 77 -6.21 4.19 4.79
CA VAL A 77 -5.55 4.92 3.70
C VAL A 77 -6.61 5.64 2.88
N ARG A 78 -6.35 6.91 2.51
CA ARG A 78 -7.29 7.72 1.72
C ARG A 78 -7.13 7.53 0.23
N ASN A 79 -5.90 7.32 -0.23
CA ASN A 79 -5.62 7.00 -1.62
C ASN A 79 -4.30 6.23 -1.76
N ALA A 80 -4.19 5.50 -2.86
CA ALA A 80 -2.99 4.81 -3.28
C ALA A 80 -2.69 5.10 -4.75
N TRP A 81 -1.41 5.09 -5.09
CA TRP A 81 -0.91 5.32 -6.44
C TRP A 81 0.12 4.27 -6.76
N ILE A 82 -0.05 3.59 -7.88
CA ILE A 82 0.87 2.60 -8.39
C ILE A 82 1.47 3.15 -9.69
N ASN A 83 2.80 3.11 -9.76
CA ASN A 83 3.55 3.27 -10.98
C ASN A 83 4.24 1.93 -11.30
N PHE A 84 3.71 1.26 -12.31
CA PHE A 84 4.15 -0.05 -12.75
C PHE A 84 5.47 -0.03 -13.53
N THR A 85 5.90 1.14 -13.99
CA THR A 85 7.18 1.36 -14.68
C THR A 85 8.33 1.49 -13.69
N THR A 86 8.10 2.20 -12.59
CA THR A 86 9.11 2.38 -11.52
C THR A 86 8.95 1.40 -10.36
N ASN A 87 7.96 0.50 -10.42
CA ASN A 87 7.54 -0.38 -9.33
C ASN A 87 7.29 0.38 -8.02
N GLU A 88 6.75 1.60 -8.10
CA GLU A 88 6.49 2.46 -6.94
C GLU A 88 5.03 2.38 -6.52
N LEU A 89 4.80 2.15 -5.23
CA LEU A 89 3.51 2.25 -4.57
C LEU A 89 3.55 3.40 -3.57
N CYS A 90 2.65 4.35 -3.72
CA CYS A 90 2.52 5.52 -2.85
C CYS A 90 1.17 5.53 -2.15
N PHE A 91 1.15 5.95 -0.88
CA PHE A 91 -0.06 6.09 -0.09
C PHE A 91 -0.25 7.54 0.38
N ASN A 92 -1.52 7.93 0.58
CA ASN A 92 -1.92 9.19 1.20
C ASN A 92 -1.24 10.41 0.54
N ASP A 93 -1.47 10.60 -0.76
CA ASP A 93 -0.91 11.70 -1.56
C ASP A 93 0.63 11.71 -1.56
N ARG A 94 1.23 10.51 -1.71
CA ARG A 94 2.68 10.32 -1.67
C ARG A 94 3.32 10.73 -0.34
N ALA A 95 2.56 10.74 0.75
CA ALA A 95 3.11 10.92 2.10
C ALA A 95 4.07 9.78 2.47
N PHE A 96 3.87 8.60 1.90
CA PHE A 96 4.80 7.49 1.92
C PHE A 96 4.82 6.83 0.55
N CYS A 97 5.99 6.51 0.02
CA CYS A 97 6.15 5.65 -1.15
C CYS A 97 7.18 4.57 -0.89
N VAL A 98 7.00 3.43 -1.54
CA VAL A 98 7.90 2.29 -1.51
C VAL A 98 8.07 1.75 -2.93
N VAL A 99 9.31 1.40 -3.29
CA VAL A 99 9.57 0.60 -4.48
C VAL A 99 9.39 -0.87 -4.09
N ASN A 100 8.37 -1.56 -4.60
CA ASN A 100 8.10 -2.95 -4.24
C ASN A 100 7.76 -3.79 -5.48
N PRO A 101 8.78 -4.24 -6.24
CA PRO A 101 8.55 -5.05 -7.43
C PRO A 101 7.91 -6.40 -7.14
N THR A 102 8.13 -7.00 -5.96
CA THR A 102 7.54 -8.29 -5.59
C THR A 102 6.02 -8.16 -5.48
N PHE A 103 5.55 -7.26 -4.62
CA PHE A 103 4.11 -6.99 -4.48
C PHE A 103 3.46 -6.58 -5.81
N LEU A 104 4.11 -5.70 -6.57
CA LEU A 104 3.53 -5.18 -7.81
C LEU A 104 3.54 -6.19 -8.97
N ALA A 105 4.39 -7.21 -8.92
CA ALA A 105 4.30 -8.35 -9.83
C ALA A 105 3.02 -9.15 -9.58
N ASP A 106 2.70 -9.42 -8.31
CA ASP A 106 1.49 -10.13 -7.91
C ASP A 106 0.24 -9.33 -8.29
N VAL A 107 0.21 -8.03 -7.97
CA VAL A 107 -0.89 -7.14 -8.36
C VAL A 107 -1.10 -7.15 -9.89
N LYS A 108 -0.03 -7.11 -10.70
CA LYS A 108 -0.16 -7.20 -12.16
C LYS A 108 -0.70 -8.56 -12.62
N ALA A 109 -0.28 -9.64 -11.97
CA ALA A 109 -0.72 -10.98 -12.30
C ALA A 109 -2.21 -11.20 -11.95
N GLU A 110 -2.69 -10.63 -10.85
CA GLU A 110 -4.08 -10.71 -10.43
C GLU A 110 -4.99 -9.74 -11.18
N ALA A 111 -4.48 -8.55 -11.52
CA ALA A 111 -5.22 -7.54 -12.24
C ALA A 111 -5.44 -7.88 -13.73
N GLN A 112 -5.11 -9.09 -14.17
CA GLN A 112 -5.29 -9.57 -15.55
C GLN A 112 -6.72 -9.33 -16.04
N GLY A 113 -6.89 -8.31 -16.86
CA GLY A 113 -8.16 -7.93 -17.48
C GLY A 113 -7.99 -6.67 -18.32
N PRO A 114 -8.93 -6.39 -19.26
CA PRO A 114 -8.81 -5.27 -20.21
C PRO A 114 -8.67 -3.89 -19.56
N ALA A 115 -9.06 -3.76 -18.29
CA ALA A 115 -8.92 -2.53 -17.52
C ALA A 115 -7.45 -2.20 -17.18
N PHE A 116 -6.63 -3.22 -16.89
CA PHE A 116 -5.25 -3.08 -16.41
C PHE A 116 -4.19 -3.45 -17.45
N GLU A 117 -4.57 -4.17 -18.51
CA GLU A 117 -3.67 -4.52 -19.59
C GLU A 117 -3.06 -3.27 -20.25
N GLY A 118 -1.72 -3.24 -20.34
CA GLY A 118 -0.97 -2.11 -20.91
C GLY A 118 -0.98 -0.84 -20.08
N ARG A 119 -1.53 -0.84 -18.85
CA ARG A 119 -1.53 0.32 -17.96
C ARG A 119 -0.19 0.52 -17.29
N GLU A 120 0.26 1.77 -17.23
CA GLU A 120 1.50 2.13 -16.55
C GLU A 120 1.23 2.68 -15.15
N THR A 121 0.08 3.33 -14.96
CA THR A 121 -0.27 3.92 -13.66
C THR A 121 -1.72 3.67 -13.29
N VAL A 122 -1.92 3.43 -12.00
CA VAL A 122 -3.24 3.25 -11.39
C VAL A 122 -3.31 4.14 -10.16
N GLY A 123 -4.39 4.90 -10.03
CA GLY A 123 -4.71 5.64 -8.82
C GLY A 123 -6.02 5.13 -8.23
N LEU A 124 -6.04 5.00 -6.91
CA LEU A 124 -7.19 4.53 -6.14
C LEU A 124 -7.52 5.57 -5.09
N ALA A 125 -8.79 5.94 -4.96
CA ALA A 125 -9.30 6.68 -3.80
C ALA A 125 -10.20 5.75 -2.99
N PHE A 126 -10.03 5.79 -1.67
CA PHE A 126 -10.79 4.99 -0.74
C PHE A 126 -11.81 5.85 0.00
N GLY A 127 -13.02 5.34 0.15
CA GLY A 127 -14.06 5.94 0.99
C GLY A 127 -13.76 5.79 2.47
N GLU A 128 -14.62 6.35 3.33
CA GLU A 128 -14.42 6.34 4.80
C GLU A 128 -14.34 4.93 5.39
N ALA A 129 -15.07 3.97 4.79
CA ALA A 129 -15.03 2.56 5.17
C ALA A 129 -13.78 1.82 4.67
N GLY A 130 -12.92 2.47 3.88
CA GLY A 130 -11.71 1.91 3.29
C GLY A 130 -11.91 1.13 1.99
N ARG A 131 -13.13 1.13 1.44
CA ARG A 131 -13.48 0.56 0.13
C ARG A 131 -12.97 1.47 -0.99
N VAL A 132 -12.58 0.89 -2.13
CA VAL A 132 -12.27 1.67 -3.35
C VAL A 132 -13.53 2.36 -3.86
N ASP A 133 -13.53 3.68 -3.86
CA ASP A 133 -14.61 4.53 -4.40
C ASP A 133 -14.32 4.96 -5.83
N ILE A 134 -13.05 5.25 -6.15
CA ILE A 134 -12.62 5.72 -7.46
C ILE A 134 -11.35 4.99 -7.87
N ALA A 135 -11.32 4.53 -9.12
CA ALA A 135 -10.11 4.10 -9.79
C ALA A 135 -9.86 4.99 -11.03
N CYS A 136 -8.62 5.40 -11.21
CA CYS A 136 -8.16 6.11 -12.41
C CYS A 136 -6.97 5.35 -13.03
N PHE A 137 -6.76 5.58 -14.33
CA PHE A 137 -5.70 4.92 -15.09
C PHE A 137 -4.97 5.93 -15.97
N ASP A 138 -3.64 5.82 -16.04
CA ASP A 138 -2.78 6.59 -16.94
C ASP A 138 -3.10 8.10 -16.92
N ASN A 139 -3.32 8.69 -18.10
CA ASN A 139 -3.72 10.10 -18.25
C ASN A 139 -5.02 10.46 -17.52
N GLY A 140 -5.91 9.49 -17.27
CA GLY A 140 -7.13 9.70 -16.49
C GLY A 140 -6.82 10.11 -15.06
N CYS A 141 -5.74 9.59 -14.49
CA CYS A 141 -5.30 9.98 -13.15
C CYS A 141 -4.77 11.41 -13.11
N ARG A 142 -3.95 11.81 -14.09
CA ARG A 142 -3.49 13.20 -14.20
C ARG A 142 -4.67 14.17 -14.37
N ARG A 143 -5.60 13.84 -15.27
CA ARG A 143 -6.80 14.67 -15.51
C ARG A 143 -7.69 14.78 -14.28
N LEU A 144 -7.82 13.70 -13.51
CA LEU A 144 -8.57 13.71 -12.25
C LEU A 144 -7.94 14.69 -11.25
N LEU A 145 -6.61 14.64 -11.07
CA LEU A 145 -5.88 15.57 -10.21
C LEU A 145 -6.05 17.02 -10.65
N GLU A 146 -5.88 17.30 -11.95
CA GLU A 146 -6.10 18.63 -12.55
C GLU A 146 -7.53 19.15 -12.27
N ALA A 147 -8.55 18.29 -12.43
CA ALA A 147 -9.96 18.66 -12.23
C ALA A 147 -10.31 18.98 -10.77
N ILE A 148 -9.61 18.36 -9.81
CA ILE A 148 -9.84 18.58 -8.37
C ILE A 148 -8.84 19.57 -7.75
N GLY A 149 -8.01 20.23 -8.57
CA GLY A 149 -7.08 21.27 -8.12
C GLY A 149 -5.92 20.77 -7.27
N ARG A 150 -5.43 19.55 -7.52
CA ARG A 150 -4.28 18.93 -6.83
C ARG A 150 -3.15 18.68 -7.80
#